data_AF-A0A0W4ZE36-F1
#
_entry.id   AF-A0A0W4ZE36-F1
#
_cell.length_a   1.000
_cell.length_b   1.000
_cell.length_c   1.000
_cell.angle_alpha   90.00
_cell.angle_beta   90.00
_cell.angle_gamma   90.00
#
_symmetry.space_group_name_H-M   'P 1'
#
loop_
_entity.id
_entity.type
_entity.pdbx_description
1 polymer ?
#
loop_
_entity_poly.entity_id
_entity_poly.type
_entity_poly.pdbx_seq_one_letter_code
_entity_poly.pdbx_strand_id
1 'polypeptide(L)'
;MSTVYKYQTQKKAKRLSEELSKHSKNIEEDEYNKESVEKQDQSTGFKEIRQKVLILSSRGITYRQRHLMKDLVDMLPHSKKDTKFDMKSKLYHLNEVAELYNCNNILFFEARKHQDLYIWMAKVPNGPTIKFHVQNVHTMEDLHLIGNCLKGSRPILSFDASFDTEPHMRLIKELFSHIFGVPKGARRSKPFIDHVVTFSIADNKIWFRNYQIVEKAEKEKDFFQPGIDMSLIEIGPRFVMTAICILEGSFGGPVIYENKEFISPSRIRSLVKREKSSKYKDRQAANVKKFVKKKESVLPKDPLSNSALFQD
;
A
#
# COMPACT_ATOMS: atom_id res chain seq x y z
N MET A 1 43.88 -62.28 37.28
CA MET A 1 43.44 -61.16 36.42
C MET A 1 41.94 -61.24 36.02
N SER A 2 41.00 -61.60 36.91
CA SER A 2 39.57 -61.72 36.53
C SER A 2 38.60 -60.85 37.35
N THR A 3 39.06 -60.23 38.44
CA THR A 3 38.19 -59.44 39.33
C THR A 3 38.07 -57.97 38.90
N VAL A 4 39.15 -57.38 38.37
CA VAL A 4 39.18 -55.96 37.95
C VAL A 4 38.33 -55.71 36.70
N TYR A 5 38.35 -56.63 35.73
CA TYR A 5 37.53 -56.54 34.51
C TYR A 5 36.03 -56.73 34.77
N LYS A 6 35.65 -57.57 35.75
CA LYS A 6 34.25 -57.73 36.19
C LYS A 6 33.72 -56.46 36.88
N TYR A 7 34.56 -55.76 37.64
CA TYR A 7 34.15 -54.53 38.33
C TYR A 7 33.93 -53.36 37.36
N GLN A 8 34.76 -53.25 36.31
CA GLN A 8 34.61 -52.22 35.28
C GLN A 8 33.38 -52.44 34.38
N THR A 9 33.05 -53.70 34.06
CA THR A 9 31.84 -54.03 33.29
C THR A 9 30.56 -53.79 34.08
N GLN A 10 30.53 -54.11 35.38
CA GLN A 10 29.39 -53.80 36.25
C GLN A 10 29.17 -52.29 36.43
N LYS A 11 30.26 -51.49 36.55
CA LYS A 11 30.16 -50.03 36.70
C LYS A 11 29.67 -49.33 35.42
N LYS A 12 30.02 -49.87 34.24
CA LYS A 12 29.56 -49.38 32.93
C LYS A 12 28.09 -49.73 32.66
N ALA A 13 27.65 -50.94 33.04
CA ALA A 13 26.25 -51.35 32.96
C ALA A 13 25.34 -50.51 33.88
N LYS A 14 25.81 -50.18 35.09
CA LYS A 14 25.06 -49.36 36.06
C LYS A 14 24.87 -47.91 35.61
N ARG A 15 25.89 -47.32 34.96
CA ARG A 15 25.80 -45.98 34.34
C ARG A 15 24.81 -45.95 33.16
N LEU A 16 24.82 -46.99 32.33
CA LEU A 16 23.89 -47.08 31.20
C LEU A 16 22.43 -47.22 31.67
N SER A 17 22.19 -48.00 32.73
CA SER A 17 20.84 -48.10 33.34
C SER A 17 20.40 -46.80 34.03
N GLU A 18 21.32 -46.05 34.62
CA GLU A 18 21.01 -44.73 35.22
C GLU A 18 20.70 -43.68 34.15
N GLU A 19 21.42 -43.68 33.02
CA GLU A 19 21.15 -42.81 31.86
C GLU A 19 19.84 -43.16 31.15
N LEU A 20 19.52 -44.45 30.99
CA LEU A 20 18.21 -44.91 30.50
C LEU A 20 17.06 -44.52 31.45
N SER A 21 17.27 -44.61 32.78
CA SER A 21 16.26 -44.18 33.76
C SER A 21 16.05 -42.66 33.82
N LYS A 22 17.09 -41.88 33.50
CA LYS A 22 16.99 -40.41 33.37
C LYS A 22 16.30 -40.01 32.07
N HIS A 23 16.46 -40.78 31.01
CA HIS A 23 15.75 -40.56 29.76
C HIS A 23 14.26 -40.96 29.85
N SER A 24 13.92 -42.00 30.62
CA SER A 24 12.52 -42.40 30.85
C SER A 24 11.79 -41.49 31.84
N LYS A 25 12.47 -40.93 32.85
CA LYS A 25 11.86 -39.98 33.81
C LYS A 25 11.52 -38.61 33.20
N ASN A 26 12.14 -38.22 32.08
CA ASN A 26 11.81 -37.00 31.35
C ASN A 26 10.64 -37.18 30.35
N ILE A 27 9.99 -38.36 30.33
CA ILE A 27 8.90 -38.71 29.39
C ILE A 27 7.54 -38.83 30.10
N GLU A 28 7.47 -38.76 31.44
CA GLU A 28 6.26 -39.07 32.22
C GLU A 28 5.53 -37.85 32.86
N GLU A 29 5.78 -36.60 32.45
CA GLU A 29 5.04 -35.43 32.98
C GLU A 29 4.24 -34.60 31.96
N ASP A 30 3.99 -35.10 30.75
CA ASP A 30 3.05 -34.45 29.80
C ASP A 30 2.05 -35.46 29.23
N GLU A 31 1.18 -35.99 30.10
CA GLU A 31 0.14 -36.95 29.76
C GLU A 31 -1.26 -36.30 29.74
N TYR A 32 -1.39 -35.19 28.98
CA TYR A 32 -2.70 -34.58 28.70
C TYR A 32 -2.91 -34.14 27.24
N ASN A 33 -2.24 -34.78 26.28
CA ASN A 33 -2.51 -34.53 24.85
C ASN A 33 -2.08 -35.66 23.89
N LYS A 34 -2.39 -36.93 24.23
CA LYS A 34 -1.95 -38.11 23.46
C LYS A 34 -3.04 -38.87 22.68
N GLU A 35 -4.21 -38.28 22.45
CA GLU A 35 -5.27 -38.91 21.62
C GLU A 35 -5.64 -38.15 20.34
N SER A 36 -4.77 -37.30 19.81
CA SER A 36 -4.99 -36.68 18.48
C SER A 36 -3.74 -36.59 17.61
N VAL A 37 -2.80 -37.53 17.77
CA VAL A 37 -1.59 -37.60 16.94
C VAL A 37 -1.36 -39.02 16.45
N GLU A 38 -2.33 -39.59 15.75
CA GLU A 38 -2.07 -40.67 14.80
C GLU A 38 -2.72 -40.34 13.45
N LYS A 39 -1.84 -40.20 12.45
CA LYS A 39 -2.10 -39.97 11.01
C LYS A 39 -2.54 -38.56 10.62
N GLN A 40 -1.70 -37.57 10.92
CA GLN A 40 -1.47 -36.50 9.95
C GLN A 40 -0.14 -36.76 9.26
N ASP A 41 -0.22 -36.92 7.94
CA ASP A 41 0.90 -37.19 7.05
C ASP A 41 2.14 -36.36 7.39
N GLN A 42 3.31 -37.01 7.41
CA GLN A 42 4.61 -36.35 7.27
C GLN A 42 4.77 -35.77 5.87
N SER A 43 3.88 -34.87 5.47
CA SER A 43 4.27 -33.75 4.63
C SER A 43 4.64 -32.63 5.60
N THR A 44 5.90 -32.21 5.60
CA THR A 44 6.31 -30.96 6.24
C THR A 44 5.77 -29.73 5.47
N GLY A 45 4.49 -29.75 5.08
CA GLY A 45 3.45 -29.08 5.86
C GLY A 45 3.34 -27.56 5.81
N PHE A 46 4.24 -26.83 5.15
CA PHE A 46 3.97 -25.46 4.73
C PHE A 46 4.12 -25.39 3.22
N LYS A 47 3.00 -25.39 2.51
CA LYS A 47 2.99 -24.96 1.11
C LYS A 47 3.53 -23.53 1.09
N GLU A 48 4.74 -23.32 0.56
CA GLU A 48 5.35 -21.99 0.48
C GLU A 48 4.35 -21.04 -0.18
N ILE A 49 3.83 -20.09 0.58
CA ILE A 49 3.03 -18.99 0.03
C ILE A 49 4.03 -18.12 -0.75
N ARG A 50 4.26 -18.44 -2.02
CA ARG A 50 5.17 -17.72 -2.91
C ARG A 50 4.48 -16.48 -3.46
N GLN A 51 4.26 -15.48 -2.60
CA GLN A 51 3.91 -14.13 -3.09
C GLN A 51 5.20 -13.45 -3.56
N LYS A 52 5.19 -12.95 -4.79
CA LYS A 52 6.26 -12.17 -5.39
C LYS A 52 5.66 -10.99 -6.13
N VAL A 53 6.00 -9.79 -5.68
CA VAL A 53 5.43 -8.56 -6.20
C VAL A 53 6.41 -7.92 -7.18
N LEU A 54 6.01 -7.77 -8.42
CA LEU A 54 6.78 -7.01 -9.41
C LEU A 54 6.46 -5.52 -9.23
N ILE A 55 7.48 -4.70 -8.97
CA ILE A 55 7.35 -3.25 -8.84
C ILE A 55 7.98 -2.57 -10.04
N LEU A 56 7.14 -1.86 -10.80
CA LEU A 56 7.49 -1.19 -12.04
C LEU A 56 6.95 0.24 -12.06
N SER A 57 7.54 1.08 -12.90
CA SER A 57 7.09 2.46 -13.07
C SER A 57 7.09 2.88 -14.53
N SER A 58 6.19 3.78 -14.90
CA SER A 58 6.20 4.42 -16.20
C SER A 58 7.32 5.45 -16.29
N ARG A 59 7.67 5.85 -17.51
CA ARG A 59 8.47 7.06 -17.72
C ARG A 59 7.74 8.29 -17.18
N GLY A 60 8.50 9.23 -16.63
CA GLY A 60 8.00 10.51 -16.14
C GLY A 60 7.59 10.55 -14.66
N ILE A 61 7.93 9.53 -13.86
CA ILE A 61 7.80 9.61 -12.40
C ILE A 61 8.61 10.77 -11.81
N THR A 62 7.99 11.50 -10.89
CA THR A 62 8.64 12.61 -10.17
C THR A 62 9.63 12.12 -9.12
N TYR A 63 10.42 13.03 -8.56
CA TYR A 63 11.32 12.72 -7.46
C TYR A 63 10.57 12.07 -6.28
N ARG A 64 9.49 12.71 -5.80
CA ARG A 64 8.68 12.18 -4.69
C ARG A 64 8.10 10.79 -4.98
N GLN A 65 7.63 10.55 -6.20
CA GLN A 65 7.10 9.24 -6.62
C GLN A 65 8.18 8.15 -6.65
N ARG A 66 9.43 8.50 -6.99
CA ARG A 66 10.57 7.57 -6.91
C ARG A 66 10.91 7.18 -5.48
N HIS A 67 10.85 8.13 -4.55
CA HIS A 67 11.08 7.87 -3.13
C HIS A 67 9.98 6.97 -2.57
N LEU A 68 8.70 7.26 -2.86
CA LEU A 68 7.59 6.38 -2.49
C LEU A 68 7.78 4.94 -2.98
N MET A 69 8.19 4.77 -4.26
CA MET A 69 8.47 3.44 -4.80
C MET A 69 9.66 2.76 -4.10
N LYS A 70 10.69 3.51 -3.72
CA LYS A 70 11.84 2.99 -2.96
C LYS A 70 11.40 2.54 -1.56
N ASP A 71 10.59 3.35 -0.87
CA ASP A 71 10.08 3.05 0.47
C ASP A 71 9.26 1.74 0.45
N LEU A 72 8.41 1.56 -0.58
CA LEU A 72 7.63 0.32 -0.75
C LEU A 72 8.50 -0.90 -1.09
N VAL A 73 9.55 -0.74 -1.90
CA VAL A 73 10.52 -1.82 -2.17
C VAL A 73 11.25 -2.24 -0.90
N ASP A 74 11.58 -1.28 -0.04
CA ASP A 74 12.30 -1.55 1.20
C ASP A 74 11.40 -2.21 2.26
N MET A 75 10.10 -1.87 2.27
CA MET A 75 9.08 -2.51 3.10
C MET A 75 8.75 -3.94 2.64
N LEU A 76 8.76 -4.21 1.33
CA LEU A 76 8.34 -5.49 0.76
C LEU A 76 9.55 -6.34 0.32
N PRO A 77 10.09 -7.24 1.17
CA PRO A 77 11.28 -8.03 0.84
C PRO A 77 11.06 -9.01 -0.31
N HIS A 78 9.81 -9.46 -0.50
CA HIS A 78 9.38 -10.30 -1.62
C HIS A 78 9.11 -9.51 -2.90
N SER A 79 9.39 -8.20 -2.90
CA SER A 79 9.27 -7.38 -4.10
C SER A 79 10.51 -7.49 -5.00
N LYS A 80 10.26 -7.45 -6.31
CA LYS A 80 11.27 -7.32 -7.35
C LYS A 80 11.04 -6.00 -8.06
N LYS A 81 11.94 -5.04 -7.82
CA LYS A 81 12.00 -3.82 -8.61
C LYS A 81 12.62 -4.11 -9.97
N ASP A 82 11.98 -3.62 -11.03
CA ASP A 82 12.47 -3.71 -12.39
C ASP A 82 12.59 -2.31 -13.04
N THR A 83 13.12 -2.25 -14.25
CA THR A 83 13.35 -1.03 -15.03
C THR A 83 12.05 -0.33 -15.41
N LYS A 84 12.14 0.91 -15.90
CA LYS A 84 10.94 1.68 -16.24
C LYS A 84 10.28 1.11 -17.49
N PHE A 85 8.98 0.85 -17.42
CA PHE A 85 8.18 0.44 -18.56
C PHE A 85 7.98 1.63 -19.52
N ASP A 86 8.28 1.40 -20.80
CA ASP A 86 8.24 2.44 -21.82
C ASP A 86 6.84 2.64 -22.41
N MET A 87 6.16 1.53 -22.70
CA MET A 87 4.89 1.54 -23.41
C MET A 87 3.75 2.06 -22.52
N LYS A 88 3.10 3.16 -22.91
CA LYS A 88 1.96 3.72 -22.13
C LYS A 88 0.60 3.11 -22.49
N SER A 89 0.47 2.53 -23.68
CA SER A 89 -0.81 2.04 -24.21
C SER A 89 -0.98 0.53 -24.07
N LYS A 90 0.10 -0.23 -24.17
CA LYS A 90 0.09 -1.70 -24.20
C LYS A 90 0.49 -2.27 -22.84
N LEU A 91 -0.42 -2.17 -21.86
CA LEU A 91 -0.16 -2.63 -20.49
C LEU A 91 -0.15 -4.17 -20.37
N TYR A 92 -0.71 -4.90 -21.33
CA TYR A 92 -0.72 -6.37 -21.33
C TYR A 92 0.68 -7.00 -21.34
N HIS A 93 1.69 -6.31 -21.90
CA HIS A 93 3.08 -6.79 -21.86
C HIS A 93 3.66 -6.84 -20.44
N LEU A 94 3.03 -6.18 -19.46
CA LEU A 94 3.42 -6.32 -18.05
C LEU A 94 3.23 -7.76 -17.56
N ASN A 95 2.29 -8.52 -18.15
CA ASN A 95 2.09 -9.93 -17.84
C ASN A 95 3.31 -10.76 -18.24
N GLU A 96 3.89 -10.50 -19.41
CA GLU A 96 5.11 -11.18 -19.90
C GLU A 96 6.31 -10.90 -18.98
N VAL A 97 6.44 -9.65 -18.51
CA VAL A 97 7.51 -9.28 -17.56
C VAL A 97 7.31 -9.97 -16.21
N ALA A 98 6.07 -10.07 -15.74
CA ALA A 98 5.79 -10.81 -14.51
C ALA A 98 6.04 -12.31 -14.65
N GLU A 99 5.75 -12.90 -15.81
CA GLU A 99 6.06 -14.29 -16.11
C GLU A 99 7.58 -14.54 -16.11
N LEU A 100 8.36 -13.65 -16.74
CA LEU A 100 9.84 -13.72 -16.76
C LEU A 100 10.42 -13.76 -15.34
N TYR A 101 9.87 -12.96 -14.42
CA TYR A 101 10.31 -12.92 -13.02
C TYR A 101 9.56 -13.87 -12.09
N ASN A 102 8.61 -14.65 -12.62
CA ASN A 102 7.70 -15.52 -11.87
C ASN A 102 7.05 -14.77 -10.69
N CYS A 103 6.51 -13.59 -10.98
CA CYS A 103 5.79 -12.74 -10.05
C CYS A 103 4.29 -12.95 -10.21
N ASN A 104 3.58 -13.05 -9.09
CA ASN A 104 2.14 -13.31 -9.08
C ASN A 104 1.32 -12.02 -8.94
N ASN A 105 1.91 -10.96 -8.40
CA ASN A 105 1.29 -9.65 -8.27
C ASN A 105 2.14 -8.60 -8.97
N ILE A 106 1.50 -7.61 -9.58
CA ILE A 106 2.16 -6.44 -10.18
C ILE A 106 1.69 -5.19 -9.46
N LEU A 107 2.64 -4.32 -9.16
CA LEU A 107 2.44 -2.96 -8.68
C LEU A 107 3.09 -2.00 -9.69
N PHE A 108 2.28 -1.41 -10.56
CA PHE A 108 2.74 -0.53 -11.64
C PHE A 108 2.37 0.93 -11.37
N PHE A 109 3.39 1.78 -11.22
CA PHE A 109 3.24 3.22 -11.02
C PHE A 109 3.16 3.96 -12.36
N GLU A 110 1.98 4.47 -12.70
CA GLU A 110 1.74 5.29 -13.89
C GLU A 110 1.75 6.78 -13.53
N ALA A 111 2.79 7.49 -13.96
CA ALA A 111 2.87 8.94 -13.85
C ALA A 111 2.31 9.62 -15.10
N ARG A 112 1.38 10.55 -14.92
CA ARG A 112 0.81 11.38 -15.99
C ARG A 112 1.16 12.85 -15.76
N LYS A 113 1.58 13.52 -16.84
CA LYS A 113 1.94 14.96 -16.85
C LYS A 113 2.96 15.37 -15.78
N HIS A 114 3.78 14.43 -15.28
CA HIS A 114 4.72 14.64 -14.17
C HIS A 114 4.07 15.21 -12.90
N GLN A 115 2.78 14.97 -12.69
CA GLN A 115 2.01 15.54 -11.57
C GLN A 115 1.13 14.47 -10.93
N ASP A 116 0.31 13.79 -11.74
CA ASP A 116 -0.67 12.83 -11.24
C ASP A 116 -0.02 11.43 -11.17
N LEU A 117 -0.26 10.72 -10.06
CA LEU A 117 0.19 9.35 -9.86
C LEU A 117 -1.01 8.40 -9.86
N TYR A 118 -0.93 7.35 -10.66
CA TYR A 118 -1.84 6.23 -10.61
C TYR A 118 -1.05 4.97 -10.27
N ILE A 119 -1.65 4.08 -9.47
CA ILE A 119 -1.08 2.76 -9.18
C ILE A 119 -2.04 1.73 -9.75
N TRP A 120 -1.50 0.82 -10.55
CA TRP A 120 -2.19 -0.37 -10.98
C TRP A 120 -1.72 -1.53 -10.13
N MET A 121 -2.68 -2.22 -9.52
CA MET A 121 -2.42 -3.44 -8.76
C MET A 121 -3.13 -4.58 -9.47
N ALA A 122 -2.39 -5.59 -9.90
CA ALA A 122 -2.95 -6.70 -10.65
C ALA A 122 -2.44 -8.05 -10.14
N LYS A 123 -3.28 -9.06 -10.23
CA LYS A 123 -2.88 -10.46 -10.05
C LYS A 123 -2.69 -11.11 -11.42
N VAL A 124 -1.51 -11.65 -11.66
CA VAL A 124 -1.10 -12.23 -12.95
C VAL A 124 -1.29 -13.74 -12.91
N PRO A 125 -1.73 -14.40 -14.00
CA PRO A 125 -2.08 -13.86 -15.32
C PRO A 125 -3.56 -13.49 -15.50
N ASN A 126 -4.43 -13.98 -14.62
CA ASN A 126 -5.88 -13.96 -14.87
C ASN A 126 -6.57 -12.64 -14.47
N GLY A 127 -5.94 -11.78 -13.65
CA GLY A 127 -6.60 -10.65 -12.99
C GLY A 127 -7.07 -11.00 -11.58
N PRO A 128 -7.76 -10.10 -10.87
CA PRO A 128 -8.27 -8.80 -11.34
C PRO A 128 -7.19 -7.71 -11.36
N THR A 129 -7.49 -6.59 -12.03
CA THR A 129 -6.66 -5.38 -12.01
C THR A 129 -7.43 -4.22 -11.41
N ILE A 130 -6.84 -3.53 -10.44
CA ILE A 130 -7.42 -2.35 -9.81
C ILE A 130 -6.56 -1.14 -10.12
N LYS A 131 -7.21 -0.08 -10.58
CA LYS A 131 -6.57 1.22 -10.80
C LYS A 131 -6.90 2.18 -9.67
N PHE A 132 -5.87 2.65 -9.00
CA PHE A 132 -5.96 3.66 -7.95
C PHE A 132 -5.38 5.00 -8.42
N HIS A 133 -6.03 6.08 -8.04
CA HIS A 133 -5.44 7.42 -8.04
C HIS A 133 -4.80 7.69 -6.68
N VAL A 134 -3.55 8.14 -6.67
CA VAL A 134 -2.81 8.40 -5.43
C VAL A 134 -2.66 9.89 -5.18
N GLN A 135 -3.03 10.31 -3.97
CA GLN A 135 -2.97 11.68 -3.48
C GLN A 135 -2.20 11.73 -2.15
N ASN A 136 -1.80 12.94 -1.74
CA ASN A 136 -1.20 13.22 -0.43
C ASN A 136 -0.03 12.29 -0.07
N VAL A 137 0.88 12.09 -1.02
CA VAL A 137 2.07 11.26 -0.84
C VAL A 137 3.06 11.97 0.07
N HIS A 138 3.40 11.32 1.17
CA HIS A 138 4.45 11.63 2.13
C HIS A 138 5.40 10.44 2.19
N THR A 139 6.68 10.70 2.00
CA THR A 139 7.73 9.66 1.95
C THR A 139 8.36 9.47 3.32
N MET A 140 9.04 8.36 3.56
CA MET A 140 9.74 8.11 4.84
C MET A 140 10.79 9.19 5.18
N GLU A 141 11.26 9.94 4.18
CA GLU A 141 12.23 11.04 4.35
C GLU A 141 11.59 12.37 4.82
N ASP A 142 10.25 12.43 4.98
CA ASP A 142 9.56 13.62 5.46
C ASP A 142 9.83 13.84 6.97
N LEU A 143 10.21 15.06 7.36
CA LEU A 143 10.67 15.42 8.72
C LEU A 143 9.69 15.08 9.86
N HIS A 144 8.39 15.02 9.59
CA HIS A 144 7.37 14.76 10.61
C HIS A 144 7.25 13.27 10.98
N LEU A 145 7.90 12.39 10.24
CA LEU A 145 7.85 10.95 10.45
C LEU A 145 9.14 10.51 11.16
N ILE A 146 8.99 10.17 12.44
CA ILE A 146 10.12 9.94 13.36
C ILE A 146 10.36 8.44 13.59
N GLY A 147 9.38 7.60 13.25
CA GLY A 147 9.47 6.15 13.43
C GLY A 147 10.49 5.50 12.49
N ASN A 148 10.97 4.33 12.88
CA ASN A 148 11.84 3.48 12.06
C ASN A 148 11.38 2.02 12.13
N CYS A 149 11.67 1.23 11.11
CA CYS A 149 11.44 -0.22 11.19
C CYS A 149 12.55 -1.03 10.51
N LEU A 150 12.73 -2.25 10.97
CA LEU A 150 13.60 -3.25 10.37
C LEU A 150 13.18 -3.51 8.93
N LYS A 151 14.09 -3.20 8.00
CA LYS A 151 13.94 -3.55 6.58
C LYS A 151 13.69 -5.05 6.42
N GLY A 152 12.60 -5.39 5.72
CA GLY A 152 12.18 -6.77 5.50
C GLY A 152 11.52 -7.45 6.71
N SER A 153 11.20 -6.73 7.78
CA SER A 153 10.31 -7.26 8.82
C SER A 153 8.92 -7.54 8.26
N ARG A 154 8.17 -8.43 8.91
CA ARG A 154 6.84 -8.84 8.45
C ARG A 154 5.81 -7.90 9.08
N PRO A 155 5.09 -7.07 8.29
CA PRO A 155 4.11 -6.16 8.84
C PRO A 155 2.89 -6.90 9.36
N ILE A 156 2.26 -6.34 10.40
CA ILE A 156 0.86 -6.61 10.69
C ILE A 156 0.02 -5.76 9.75
N LEU A 157 -0.94 -6.37 9.07
CA LEU A 157 -1.90 -5.64 8.25
C LEU A 157 -3.16 -5.39 9.08
N SER A 158 -3.51 -4.13 9.27
CA SER A 158 -4.73 -3.70 9.95
C SER A 158 -5.69 -3.13 8.92
N PHE A 159 -6.87 -3.73 8.79
CA PHE A 159 -7.93 -3.28 7.91
C PHE A 159 -9.09 -2.74 8.74
N ASP A 160 -9.65 -1.62 8.32
CA ASP A 160 -10.91 -1.11 8.85
C ASP A 160 -12.08 -2.08 8.54
N ALA A 161 -13.07 -2.14 9.43
CA ALA A 161 -14.26 -2.98 9.27
C ALA A 161 -15.07 -2.59 8.03
N SER A 162 -14.96 -1.33 7.61
CA SER A 162 -15.56 -0.80 6.39
C SER A 162 -15.14 -1.56 5.12
N PHE A 163 -14.02 -2.29 5.12
CA PHE A 163 -13.64 -3.11 3.96
C PHE A 163 -14.54 -4.32 3.73
N ASP A 164 -15.26 -4.78 4.76
CA ASP A 164 -16.12 -5.97 4.68
C ASP A 164 -17.57 -5.63 4.26
N THR A 165 -17.92 -4.35 4.14
CA THR A 165 -19.29 -3.93 3.77
C THR A 165 -19.57 -4.15 2.29
N GLU A 166 -18.73 -3.62 1.40
CA GLU A 166 -18.95 -3.65 -0.05
C GLU A 166 -18.12 -4.74 -0.76
N PRO A 167 -18.67 -5.43 -1.78
CA PRO A 167 -17.95 -6.53 -2.46
C PRO A 167 -16.63 -6.10 -3.11
N HIS A 168 -16.60 -4.91 -3.71
CA HIS A 168 -15.39 -4.40 -4.35
C HIS A 168 -14.32 -4.01 -3.33
N MET A 169 -14.71 -3.60 -2.12
CA MET A 169 -13.78 -3.34 -1.00
C MET A 169 -13.22 -4.64 -0.42
N ARG A 170 -14.01 -5.71 -0.33
CA ARG A 170 -13.50 -7.05 0.04
C ARG A 170 -12.45 -7.54 -0.95
N LEU A 171 -12.68 -7.35 -2.24
CA LEU A 171 -11.71 -7.69 -3.29
C LEU A 171 -10.42 -6.88 -3.13
N ILE A 172 -10.53 -5.58 -2.86
CA ILE A 172 -9.36 -4.72 -2.59
C ILE A 172 -8.60 -5.20 -1.34
N LYS A 173 -9.28 -5.53 -0.25
CA LYS A 173 -8.70 -6.06 0.99
C LYS A 173 -7.91 -7.36 0.73
N GLU A 174 -8.47 -8.26 -0.06
CA GLU A 174 -7.81 -9.52 -0.44
C GLU A 174 -6.57 -9.27 -1.32
N LEU A 175 -6.65 -8.35 -2.28
CA LEU A 175 -5.51 -7.98 -3.12
C LEU A 175 -4.40 -7.32 -2.30
N PHE A 176 -4.75 -6.43 -1.36
CA PHE A 176 -3.78 -5.79 -0.47
C PHE A 176 -3.11 -6.79 0.47
N SER A 177 -3.87 -7.77 0.97
CA SER A 177 -3.32 -8.85 1.80
C SER A 177 -2.26 -9.65 1.04
N HIS A 178 -2.46 -9.92 -0.25
CA HIS A 178 -1.48 -10.60 -1.09
C HIS A 178 -0.25 -9.76 -1.44
N ILE A 179 -0.42 -8.44 -1.64
CA ILE A 179 0.67 -7.54 -2.03
C ILE A 179 1.52 -7.14 -0.82
N PHE A 180 0.88 -6.62 0.22
CA PHE A 180 1.55 -6.07 1.40
C PHE A 180 1.85 -7.13 2.47
N GLY A 181 1.21 -8.30 2.39
CA GLY A 181 1.50 -9.43 3.27
C GLY A 181 2.81 -10.11 2.88
N VAL A 182 3.81 -10.03 3.77
CA VAL A 182 5.11 -10.69 3.56
C VAL A 182 5.00 -12.18 3.92
N PRO A 183 5.22 -13.10 2.96
CA PRO A 183 5.09 -14.52 3.23
C PRO A 183 6.17 -15.02 4.19
N LYS A 184 5.84 -16.05 4.97
CA LYS A 184 6.80 -16.74 5.84
C LYS A 184 7.90 -17.37 4.97
N GLY A 185 9.16 -17.15 5.33
CA GLY A 185 10.31 -17.68 4.59
C GLY A 185 10.64 -16.92 3.29
N ALA A 186 10.06 -15.72 3.09
CA ALA A 186 10.45 -14.90 1.95
C ALA A 186 11.96 -14.59 2.00
N ARG A 187 12.59 -14.57 0.82
CA ARG A 187 14.00 -14.16 0.73
C ARG A 187 14.14 -12.73 1.27
N ARG A 188 15.05 -12.52 2.22
CA ARG A 188 15.27 -11.25 2.94
C ARG A 188 14.20 -10.88 3.98
N SER A 189 13.21 -11.73 4.26
CA SER A 189 12.32 -11.49 5.40
C SER A 189 13.04 -11.71 6.71
N LYS A 190 12.79 -10.84 7.69
CA LYS A 190 13.21 -11.00 9.07
C LYS A 190 12.07 -11.60 9.91
N PRO A 191 12.38 -12.38 10.96
CA PRO A 191 11.36 -13.08 11.75
C PRO A 191 10.54 -12.12 12.63
N PHE A 192 11.11 -10.99 13.04
CA PHE A 192 10.51 -10.03 13.95
C PHE A 192 9.37 -9.21 13.30
N ILE A 193 8.39 -8.88 14.13
CA ILE A 193 7.30 -7.96 13.82
C ILE A 193 7.66 -6.62 14.46
N ASP A 194 7.76 -5.59 13.65
CA ASP A 194 8.27 -4.27 14.09
C ASP A 194 7.34 -3.12 13.68
N HIS A 195 6.47 -3.36 12.71
CA HIS A 195 5.58 -2.33 12.19
C HIS A 195 4.21 -2.86 11.79
N VAL A 196 3.25 -1.94 11.76
CA VAL A 196 1.85 -2.16 11.37
C VAL A 196 1.55 -1.27 10.18
N VAL A 197 1.03 -1.89 9.13
CA VAL A 197 0.46 -1.18 7.98
C VAL A 197 -1.05 -1.13 8.17
N THR A 198 -1.59 0.08 8.23
CA THR A 198 -3.02 0.32 8.42
C THR A 198 -3.67 0.82 7.14
N PHE A 199 -4.81 0.22 6.79
CA PHE A 199 -5.70 0.69 5.74
C PHE A 199 -7.00 1.15 6.38
N SER A 200 -7.29 2.45 6.28
CA SER A 200 -8.53 3.04 6.81
C SER A 200 -9.36 3.64 5.68
N ILE A 201 -10.68 3.50 5.73
CA ILE A 201 -11.57 4.10 4.74
C ILE A 201 -12.17 5.38 5.33
N ALA A 202 -12.02 6.49 4.62
CA ALA A 202 -12.71 7.74 4.94
C ALA A 202 -13.06 8.47 3.64
N ASP A 203 -14.30 8.93 3.51
CA ASP A 203 -14.85 9.58 2.30
C ASP A 203 -14.62 8.76 1.01
N ASN A 204 -14.82 7.44 1.09
CA ASN A 204 -14.58 6.52 -0.02
C ASN A 204 -13.13 6.54 -0.56
N LYS A 205 -12.19 7.00 0.28
CA LYS A 205 -10.76 6.98 0.03
C LYS A 205 -10.07 6.09 1.05
N ILE A 206 -9.07 5.37 0.57
CA ILE A 206 -8.27 4.47 1.39
C ILE A 206 -7.01 5.21 1.82
N TRP A 207 -6.82 5.31 3.12
CA TRP A 207 -5.65 5.90 3.75
C TRP A 207 -4.66 4.79 4.06
N PHE A 208 -3.46 4.90 3.49
CA PHE A 208 -2.32 4.04 3.82
C PHE A 208 -1.44 4.75 4.84
N ARG A 209 -1.18 4.08 5.96
CA ARG A 209 -0.20 4.55 6.96
C ARG A 209 0.61 3.38 7.49
N ASN A 210 1.83 3.69 7.91
CA ASN A 210 2.78 2.74 8.46
C ASN A 210 3.27 3.23 9.83
N TYR A 211 3.14 2.37 10.83
CA TYR A 211 3.45 2.65 12.23
C TYR A 211 4.47 1.67 12.78
N GLN A 212 5.46 2.17 13.49
CA GLN A 212 6.37 1.39 14.32
C GLN A 212 5.66 0.95 15.58
N ILE A 213 5.87 -0.30 15.98
CA ILE A 213 5.45 -0.81 17.29
C ILE A 213 6.56 -0.48 18.29
N VAL A 214 6.24 0.35 19.27
CA VAL A 214 7.16 0.69 20.36
C VAL A 214 6.61 0.10 21.65
N GLU A 215 7.26 -0.97 22.09
CA GLU A 215 7.04 -1.58 23.41
C GLU A 215 7.80 -0.75 24.44
N LYS A 216 7.07 -0.14 25.39
CA LYS A 216 7.71 0.48 26.55
C LYS A 216 8.10 -0.64 27.52
N ALA A 217 9.31 -1.16 27.37
CA ALA A 217 9.86 -2.10 28.33
C ALA A 217 10.08 -1.37 29.68
N GLU A 218 9.20 -1.59 30.66
CA GLU A 218 9.57 -1.39 32.05
C GLU A 218 10.71 -2.37 32.36
N LYS A 219 11.86 -1.84 32.77
CA LYS A 219 13.18 -2.49 32.73
C LYS A 219 13.38 -3.75 33.59
N GLU A 220 12.36 -4.40 34.14
CA GLU A 220 12.56 -5.43 35.18
C GLU A 220 11.68 -6.70 35.11
N LYS A 221 11.03 -7.04 33.99
CA LYS A 221 10.24 -8.29 33.94
C LYS A 221 10.50 -9.10 32.66
N ASP A 222 11.24 -10.20 32.82
CA ASP A 222 11.60 -11.19 31.79
C ASP A 222 10.43 -12.05 31.25
N PHE A 223 9.18 -11.69 31.55
CA PHE A 223 8.00 -12.44 31.10
C PHE A 223 6.97 -11.52 30.43
N PHE A 224 6.52 -11.95 29.24
CA PHE A 224 5.46 -11.32 28.45
C PHE A 224 4.17 -11.27 29.28
N GLN A 225 3.84 -10.12 29.87
CA GLN A 225 2.56 -9.91 30.55
C GLN A 225 1.52 -9.34 29.57
N PRO A 226 0.29 -9.88 29.51
CA PRO A 226 -0.79 -9.26 28.77
C PRO A 226 -1.19 -7.95 29.47
N GLY A 227 -0.74 -6.82 28.94
CA GLY A 227 -0.96 -5.49 29.53
C GLY A 227 0.14 -4.45 29.28
N ILE A 228 1.14 -4.76 28.45
CA ILE A 228 2.19 -3.81 28.08
C ILE A 228 1.58 -2.64 27.29
N ASP A 229 1.82 -1.41 27.75
CA ASP A 229 1.47 -0.18 27.05
C ASP A 229 2.27 -0.08 25.74
N MET A 230 1.70 -0.63 24.66
CA MET A 230 2.22 -0.50 23.30
C MET A 230 1.85 0.86 22.73
N SER A 231 2.85 1.58 22.23
CA SER A 231 2.66 2.85 21.53
C SER A 231 3.03 2.71 20.05
N LEU A 232 2.34 3.47 19.19
CA LEU A 232 2.57 3.46 17.75
C LEU A 232 3.17 4.80 17.32
N ILE A 233 4.29 4.76 16.60
CA ILE A 233 4.97 5.95 16.04
C ILE A 233 4.92 5.89 14.53
N GLU A 234 4.54 6.98 13.85
CA GLU A 234 4.43 7.00 12.38
C GLU A 234 5.81 6.99 11.70
N ILE A 235 6.02 6.07 10.75
CA ILE A 235 7.26 5.89 9.97
C ILE A 235 7.11 6.47 8.55
N GLY A 236 5.96 6.19 7.92
CA GLY A 236 5.76 6.39 6.48
C GLY A 236 6.08 5.15 5.63
N PRO A 237 5.79 5.19 4.32
CA PRO A 237 5.15 6.29 3.61
C PRO A 237 3.67 6.43 3.99
N ARG A 238 3.12 7.63 3.78
CA ARG A 238 1.70 7.93 3.94
C ARG A 238 1.14 8.40 2.61
N PHE A 239 0.01 7.85 2.20
CA PHE A 239 -0.66 8.30 0.99
C PHE A 239 -2.14 7.92 1.03
N VAL A 240 -2.92 8.58 0.19
CA VAL A 240 -4.35 8.33 0.04
C VAL A 240 -4.59 7.77 -1.34
N MET A 241 -5.33 6.67 -1.42
CA MET A 241 -5.73 6.01 -2.65
C MET A 241 -7.23 6.18 -2.87
N THR A 242 -7.63 6.47 -4.10
CA THR A 242 -9.03 6.45 -4.53
C THR A 242 -9.16 5.42 -5.65
N ALA A 243 -10.01 4.42 -5.47
CA ALA A 243 -10.29 3.44 -6.52
C ALA A 243 -10.99 4.13 -7.70
N ILE A 244 -10.49 3.88 -8.91
CA ILE A 244 -11.07 4.42 -10.16
C ILE A 244 -11.91 3.35 -10.82
N CYS A 245 -11.28 2.23 -11.14
CA CYS A 245 -11.93 1.11 -11.81
C CYS A 245 -11.27 -0.21 -11.45
N ILE A 246 -12.05 -1.28 -11.59
CA ILE A 246 -11.59 -2.66 -11.50
C ILE A 246 -11.87 -3.32 -12.85
N LEU A 247 -10.84 -3.96 -13.40
CA LEU A 247 -10.91 -4.78 -14.60
C LEU A 247 -10.94 -6.25 -14.20
N GLU A 248 -11.68 -7.04 -14.97
CA GLU A 248 -11.75 -8.50 -14.78
C GLU A 248 -10.38 -9.17 -14.98
N GLY A 249 -9.66 -8.80 -16.05
CA GLY A 249 -8.40 -9.42 -16.44
C GLY A 249 -7.15 -8.72 -15.88
N SER A 250 -5.98 -9.30 -16.16
CA SER A 250 -4.69 -8.65 -15.88
C SER A 250 -4.35 -7.62 -16.97
N PHE A 251 -4.49 -6.34 -16.65
CA PHE A 251 -4.30 -5.19 -17.56
C PHE A 251 -5.15 -5.24 -18.84
N GLY A 252 -6.32 -5.89 -18.76
CA GLY A 252 -7.28 -6.03 -19.86
C GLY A 252 -8.62 -6.57 -19.36
N GLY A 253 -9.51 -6.89 -20.30
CA GLY A 253 -10.87 -7.34 -20.00
C GLY A 253 -11.85 -6.19 -19.73
N PRO A 254 -13.14 -6.51 -19.54
CA PRO A 254 -14.18 -5.53 -19.26
C PRO A 254 -14.00 -4.89 -17.88
N VAL A 255 -14.54 -3.67 -17.74
CA VAL A 255 -14.60 -2.95 -16.47
C VAL A 255 -15.76 -3.51 -15.66
N ILE A 256 -15.47 -4.13 -14.52
CA ILE A 256 -16.47 -4.72 -13.62
C ILE A 256 -16.95 -3.76 -12.54
N TYR A 257 -16.14 -2.74 -12.22
CA TYR A 257 -16.47 -1.68 -11.27
C TYR A 257 -15.87 -0.36 -11.74
N GLU A 258 -16.65 0.71 -11.65
CA GLU A 258 -16.22 2.07 -11.92
C GLU A 258 -16.75 2.98 -10.81
N ASN A 259 -15.85 3.77 -10.22
CA ASN A 259 -16.20 4.74 -9.20
C ASN A 259 -16.74 6.02 -9.85
N LYS A 260 -18.05 6.25 -9.72
CA LYS A 260 -18.73 7.44 -10.27
C LYS A 260 -18.34 8.74 -9.58
N GLU A 261 -17.89 8.67 -8.33
CA GLU A 261 -17.48 9.84 -7.55
C GLU A 261 -16.08 10.33 -7.95
N PHE A 262 -15.31 9.48 -8.62
CA PHE A 262 -13.96 9.82 -9.03
C PHE A 262 -13.95 10.83 -10.19
N ILE A 263 -13.38 12.00 -9.93
CA ILE A 263 -13.10 13.00 -10.96
C ILE A 263 -11.60 13.07 -11.19
N SER A 264 -11.17 12.86 -12.44
CA SER A 264 -9.75 12.94 -12.78
C SER A 264 -9.18 14.36 -12.51
N PRO A 265 -7.94 14.48 -12.00
CA PRO A 265 -7.30 15.78 -11.79
C PRO A 265 -7.20 16.63 -13.06
N SER A 266 -7.04 15.97 -14.22
CA SER A 266 -7.04 16.65 -15.52
C SER A 266 -8.40 17.29 -15.83
N ARG A 267 -9.50 16.64 -15.45
CA ARG A 267 -10.85 17.22 -15.58
C ARG A 267 -11.04 18.40 -14.63
N ILE A 268 -10.61 18.28 -13.38
CA ILE A 268 -10.67 19.39 -12.39
C ILE A 268 -9.91 20.61 -12.93
N ARG A 269 -8.66 20.42 -13.40
CA ARG A 269 -7.86 21.52 -13.99
C ARG A 269 -8.53 22.14 -15.21
N SER A 270 -9.18 21.33 -16.06
CA SER A 270 -9.94 21.82 -17.21
C SER A 270 -11.15 22.66 -16.80
N LEU A 271 -11.89 22.24 -15.76
CA LEU A 271 -13.02 23.00 -15.22
C LEU A 271 -12.57 24.33 -14.64
N VAL A 272 -11.52 24.35 -13.82
CA VAL A 272 -10.94 25.60 -13.27
C VAL A 272 -10.49 26.55 -14.39
N LYS A 273 -9.86 26.03 -15.45
CA LYS A 273 -9.46 26.85 -16.60
C LYS A 273 -10.67 27.40 -17.36
N ARG A 274 -11.73 26.60 -17.53
CA ARG A 274 -12.99 27.03 -18.17
C ARG A 274 -13.70 28.11 -17.37
N GLU A 275 -13.75 27.98 -16.05
CA GLU A 275 -14.34 28.98 -15.16
C GLU A 275 -13.60 30.32 -15.25
N LYS A 276 -12.25 30.29 -15.21
CA LYS A 276 -11.41 31.48 -15.41
C LYS A 276 -11.65 32.12 -16.79
N SER A 277 -11.79 31.31 -17.84
CA SER A 277 -12.11 31.80 -19.18
C SER A 277 -13.52 32.42 -19.25
N SER A 278 -14.51 31.83 -18.57
CA SER A 278 -15.87 32.39 -18.51
C SER A 278 -15.87 33.76 -17.84
N LYS A 279 -15.24 33.88 -16.66
CA LYS A 279 -15.08 35.15 -15.95
C LYS A 279 -14.42 36.23 -16.81
N TYR A 280 -13.47 35.85 -17.66
CA TYR A 280 -12.84 36.78 -18.60
C TYR A 280 -13.80 37.22 -19.72
N LYS A 281 -14.58 36.29 -20.29
CA LYS A 281 -15.62 36.61 -21.29
C LYS A 281 -16.68 37.53 -20.71
N ASP A 282 -17.12 37.28 -19.48
CA ASP A 282 -18.11 38.10 -18.79
C ASP A 282 -17.60 39.52 -18.56
N ARG A 283 -16.32 39.68 -18.21
CA ARG A 283 -15.67 40.99 -18.10
C ARG A 283 -15.60 41.73 -19.43
N GLN A 284 -15.25 41.04 -20.52
CA GLN A 284 -15.25 41.64 -21.85
C GLN A 284 -16.66 42.07 -22.26
N ALA A 285 -17.66 41.21 -22.07
CA ALA A 285 -19.05 41.53 -22.36
C ALA A 285 -19.56 42.71 -21.51
N ALA A 286 -19.18 42.77 -20.23
CA ALA A 286 -19.52 43.89 -19.35
C ALA A 286 -18.87 45.20 -19.81
N ASN A 287 -17.61 45.17 -20.28
CA ASN A 287 -16.95 46.35 -20.84
C ASN A 287 -17.63 46.85 -22.12
N VAL A 288 -18.03 45.94 -23.01
CA VAL A 288 -18.80 46.29 -24.22
C VAL A 288 -20.15 46.88 -23.84
N LYS A 289 -20.89 46.24 -22.93
CA LYS A 289 -22.17 46.77 -22.42
C LYS A 289 -22.01 48.14 -21.78
N LYS A 290 -20.92 48.38 -21.02
CA LYS A 290 -20.63 49.68 -20.42
C LYS A 290 -20.35 50.74 -21.48
N PHE A 291 -19.65 50.39 -22.55
CA PHE A 291 -19.39 51.29 -23.67
C PHE A 291 -20.68 51.66 -24.42
N VAL A 292 -21.52 50.67 -24.71
CA VAL A 292 -22.85 50.88 -25.33
C VAL A 292 -23.72 51.75 -24.43
N LYS A 293 -23.84 51.42 -23.14
CA LYS A 293 -24.62 52.20 -22.16
C LYS A 293 -24.12 53.64 -22.06
N LYS A 294 -22.81 53.89 -22.12
CA LYS A 294 -22.24 55.25 -22.11
C LYS A 294 -22.59 56.04 -23.38
N LYS A 295 -22.69 55.38 -24.53
CA LYS A 295 -23.16 56.00 -25.77
C LYS A 295 -24.66 56.32 -25.72
N GLU A 296 -25.46 55.40 -25.19
CA GLU A 296 -26.92 55.57 -25.06
C GLU A 296 -27.31 56.56 -23.97
N SER A 297 -26.51 56.69 -22.90
CA SER A 297 -26.80 57.63 -21.80
C SER A 297 -26.42 59.07 -22.09
N VAL A 298 -26.09 59.42 -23.34
CA VAL A 298 -25.88 60.82 -23.74
C VAL A 298 -27.25 61.48 -23.79
N LEU A 299 -27.49 62.38 -22.84
CA LEU A 299 -28.71 63.19 -22.82
C LEU A 299 -28.75 64.11 -24.05
N PRO A 300 -29.92 64.37 -24.63
CA PRO A 300 -30.06 65.40 -25.65
C PRO A 300 -29.58 66.74 -25.08
N LYS A 301 -28.87 67.52 -25.89
CA LYS A 301 -28.41 68.85 -25.49
C LYS A 301 -29.61 69.73 -25.19
N ASP A 302 -29.53 70.49 -24.10
CA ASP A 302 -30.56 71.46 -23.74
C ASP A 302 -30.66 72.55 -24.83
N PRO A 303 -31.84 72.76 -25.43
CA PRO A 303 -32.05 73.74 -26.50
C PRO A 303 -31.74 75.19 -26.08
N LEU A 304 -31.75 75.50 -24.78
CA LEU A 304 -31.43 76.83 -24.25
C LEU A 304 -29.97 76.97 -23.78
N SER A 305 -29.12 75.95 -23.97
CA SER A 305 -27.71 76.04 -23.57
C SER A 305 -26.92 76.99 -24.48
N ASN A 306 -25.98 77.75 -23.91
CA ASN A 306 -25.10 78.65 -24.67
C ASN A 306 -24.34 77.94 -25.80
N SER A 307 -23.99 76.66 -25.62
CA SER A 307 -23.32 75.84 -26.65
C SER A 307 -24.21 75.46 -27.85
N ALA A 308 -25.53 75.59 -27.71
CA ALA A 308 -26.51 75.37 -28.76
C ALA A 308 -26.97 76.69 -29.41
N LEU A 309 -26.99 77.77 -28.63
CA LEU A 309 -27.43 79.11 -29.07
C LEU A 309 -26.32 79.94 -29.73
N PHE A 310 -25.07 79.78 -29.30
CA PHE A 310 -23.93 80.53 -29.82
C PHE A 310 -23.00 79.53 -30.52
N GLN A 311 -23.13 79.44 -31.84
CA GLN A 311 -22.12 78.82 -32.70
C GLN A 311 -21.17 79.94 -33.14
N ASP A 312 -19.91 79.86 -32.71
CA ASP A 312 -18.82 80.64 -33.30
C ASP A 312 -18.52 80.15 -34.73
#